data_AF-A0A254NHT6-F1
#
_entry.id   AF-A0A254NHT6-F1
#
_cell.length_a   1.000
_cell.length_b   1.000
_cell.length_c   1.000
_cell.angle_alpha   90.00
_cell.angle_beta   90.00
_cell.angle_gamma   90.00
#
_symmetry.space_group_name_H-M   'P 1'
#
loop_
_entity.id
_entity.type
_entity.pdbx_description
1 polymer ?
#
loop_
_entity_poly.entity_id
_entity_poly.type
_entity_poly.pdbx_seq_one_letter_code
_entity_poly.pdbx_strand_id
1 'polypeptide(L)'
;MTKLLLTASLALAGLQAQADTLDFSNAAPAPSICAAAANGVGALTGCSDGSWINQSYGDIAGVLDVQYSQPLAASATSLRWWSTNYNNLYGVLWADGGDNPASYARVDLVPLAGHSITLTSLDLGAYSLTTRGTDLKVFDLGSNAELYSFVGPVGNGSISANTFNLGLTSTAGLRIEWRNSAYNVGLDNVVFLTSAVPEPANAALALAGLAVLGAAAARRRAG
;
A
#
# COMPACT_ATOMS: atom_id res chain seq x y z
N MET A 1 -56.87 -22.45 -6.68
CA MET A 1 -55.56 -23.10 -6.43
C MET A 1 -54.47 -22.13 -6.86
N THR A 2 -53.91 -21.38 -5.92
CA THR A 2 -53.00 -20.26 -6.20
C THR A 2 -51.56 -20.73 -5.98
N LYS A 3 -50.79 -20.87 -7.06
CA LYS A 3 -49.36 -21.24 -7.01
C LYS A 3 -48.57 -20.04 -6.47
N LEU A 4 -48.09 -20.13 -5.23
CA LEU A 4 -47.08 -19.23 -4.69
C LEU A 4 -45.72 -19.58 -5.33
N LEU A 5 -45.21 -18.72 -6.19
CA LEU A 5 -43.83 -18.75 -6.66
C LEU A 5 -42.97 -17.99 -5.62
N LEU A 6 -42.19 -18.72 -4.81
CA LEU A 6 -41.12 -18.12 -4.02
C LEU A 6 -39.92 -17.86 -4.95
N THR A 7 -39.69 -16.61 -5.30
CA THR A 7 -38.42 -16.15 -5.87
C THR A 7 -37.42 -15.98 -4.73
N ALA A 8 -36.42 -16.86 -4.66
CA ALA A 8 -35.28 -16.68 -3.76
C ALA A 8 -34.25 -15.77 -4.45
N SER A 9 -34.14 -14.53 -3.98
CA SER A 9 -33.11 -13.59 -4.43
C SER A 9 -31.78 -13.97 -3.80
N LEU A 10 -30.85 -14.50 -4.60
CA LEU A 10 -29.47 -14.75 -4.20
C LEU A 10 -28.73 -13.40 -4.15
N ALA A 11 -28.42 -12.90 -2.95
CA ALA A 11 -27.47 -11.80 -2.80
C ALA A 11 -26.06 -12.39 -2.96
N LEU A 12 -25.46 -12.24 -4.14
CA LEU A 12 -24.00 -12.35 -4.25
C LEU A 12 -23.41 -11.18 -3.45
N ALA A 13 -22.82 -11.48 -2.29
CA ALA A 13 -21.93 -10.53 -1.64
C ALA A 13 -20.74 -10.33 -2.58
N GLY A 14 -20.76 -9.25 -3.36
CA GLY A 14 -19.62 -8.87 -4.18
C GLY A 14 -18.44 -8.61 -3.27
N LEU A 15 -17.30 -9.23 -3.56
CA LEU A 15 -16.03 -8.87 -2.94
C LEU A 15 -15.74 -7.43 -3.37
N GLN A 16 -15.94 -6.47 -2.48
CA GLN A 16 -15.61 -5.09 -2.77
C GLN A 16 -14.09 -4.94 -2.66
N ALA A 17 -13.45 -4.57 -3.76
CA ALA A 17 -12.10 -4.05 -3.72
C ALA A 17 -12.17 -2.57 -3.37
N GLN A 18 -11.35 -2.12 -2.42
CA GLN A 18 -11.20 -0.71 -2.05
C GLN A 18 -9.91 -0.18 -2.65
N ALA A 19 -10.02 0.83 -3.52
CA ALA A 19 -8.89 1.62 -3.97
C ALA A 19 -8.54 2.66 -2.91
N ASP A 20 -7.26 2.82 -2.63
CA ASP A 20 -6.75 3.82 -1.71
C ASP A 20 -5.45 4.42 -2.24
N THR A 21 -5.05 5.55 -1.68
CA THR A 21 -3.78 6.20 -2.00
C THR A 21 -3.12 6.66 -0.71
N LEU A 22 -1.90 6.19 -0.50
CA LEU A 22 -1.03 6.73 0.53
C LEU A 22 -0.38 8.01 -0.03
N ASP A 23 -0.98 9.14 0.31
CA ASP A 23 -0.60 10.49 -0.10
C ASP A 23 -0.10 11.28 1.12
N PHE A 24 1.18 11.67 1.11
CA PHE A 24 1.79 12.35 2.26
C PHE A 24 1.62 13.87 2.23
N SER A 25 0.76 14.38 1.34
CA SER A 25 0.09 15.68 1.26
C SER A 25 0.21 16.24 -0.15
N ASN A 26 -0.86 16.79 -0.71
CA ASN A 26 -0.82 17.37 -2.06
C ASN A 26 -0.48 18.87 -2.11
N ALA A 27 -0.54 19.58 -0.98
CA ALA A 27 -0.21 21.00 -0.86
C ALA A 27 -0.04 21.43 0.60
N ALA A 28 0.37 22.68 0.82
CA ALA A 28 0.37 23.29 2.14
C ALA A 28 -1.06 23.53 2.67
N PRO A 29 -1.28 23.53 4.01
CA PRO A 29 -0.28 23.34 5.06
C PRO A 29 0.15 21.87 5.23
N ALA A 30 1.29 21.64 5.87
CA ALA A 30 1.78 20.31 6.18
C ALA A 30 0.75 19.48 6.98
N PRO A 31 0.65 18.17 6.73
CA PRO A 31 -0.36 17.30 7.33
C PRO A 31 -0.05 16.97 8.80
N SER A 32 -1.02 16.39 9.50
CA SER A 32 -0.85 15.84 10.86
C SER A 32 -0.73 14.31 10.85
N ILE A 33 0.31 13.81 10.17
CA ILE A 33 0.57 12.37 9.97
C ILE A 33 1.92 11.91 10.56
N CYS A 34 2.61 12.82 11.25
CA CYS A 34 3.93 12.56 11.81
C CYS A 34 3.87 12.11 13.27
N ALA A 35 5.01 11.75 13.84
CA ALA A 35 5.20 11.41 15.23
C ALA A 35 6.41 12.13 15.82
N ALA A 36 6.37 12.37 17.13
CA ALA A 36 7.49 12.97 17.86
C ALA A 36 8.68 12.00 18.05
N ALA A 37 8.41 10.70 18.17
CA ALA A 37 9.44 9.69 18.39
C ALA A 37 10.03 9.19 17.06
N ALA A 38 11.35 8.93 17.05
CA ALA A 38 12.07 8.52 15.85
C ALA A 38 11.59 7.19 15.25
N ASN A 39 11.05 6.30 16.08
CA ASN A 39 10.47 5.04 15.64
C ASN A 39 9.04 5.17 15.07
N GLY A 40 8.50 6.40 14.98
CA GLY A 40 7.16 6.65 14.47
C GLY A 40 6.02 6.30 15.44
N VAL A 41 6.32 5.93 16.70
CA VAL A 41 5.29 5.53 17.66
C VAL A 41 4.80 6.74 18.46
N GLY A 42 3.48 6.85 18.64
CA GLY A 42 2.86 7.84 19.51
C GLY A 42 1.63 8.49 18.88
N ALA A 43 1.19 9.59 19.46
CA ALA A 43 0.09 10.38 18.88
C ALA A 43 0.51 11.01 17.55
N LEU A 44 -0.45 11.19 16.65
CA LEU A 44 -0.27 11.96 15.42
C LEU A 44 0.06 13.42 15.76
N THR A 45 1.08 13.95 15.10
CA THR A 45 1.54 15.34 15.23
C THR A 45 1.63 15.99 13.85
N GLY A 46 1.58 17.32 13.83
CA GLY A 46 1.89 18.10 12.63
C GLY A 46 3.29 17.78 12.09
N CYS A 47 3.41 17.66 10.78
CA CYS A 47 4.68 17.46 10.11
C CYS A 47 5.41 18.79 9.89
N SER A 48 6.72 18.76 10.09
CA SER A 48 7.69 19.71 9.55
C SER A 48 8.77 18.96 8.77
N ASP A 49 9.52 19.64 7.91
CA ASP A 49 10.63 19.02 7.18
C ASP A 49 11.58 18.28 8.14
N GLY A 50 11.79 16.98 7.87
CA GLY A 50 12.58 16.08 8.70
C GLY A 50 11.82 15.36 9.83
N SER A 51 10.52 15.59 9.99
CA SER A 51 9.67 14.87 10.96
C SER A 51 9.58 13.38 10.64
N TRP A 52 9.36 12.57 11.66
CA TRP A 52 9.17 11.12 11.52
C TRP A 52 7.72 10.80 11.17
N ILE A 53 7.48 9.89 10.24
CA ILE A 53 6.13 9.41 9.94
C ILE A 53 5.60 8.58 11.09
N ASN A 54 4.31 8.74 11.40
CA ASN A 54 3.66 7.90 12.39
C ASN A 54 3.41 6.50 11.82
N GLN A 55 3.71 5.46 12.59
CA GLN A 55 3.49 4.07 12.17
C GLN A 55 2.01 3.73 11.95
N SER A 56 1.07 4.50 12.50
CA SER A 56 -0.36 4.28 12.26
C SER A 56 -0.91 4.98 11.01
N TYR A 57 -0.08 5.74 10.30
CA TYR A 57 -0.52 6.42 9.09
C TYR A 57 -0.66 5.40 7.96
N GLY A 58 -1.76 5.47 7.19
CA GLY A 58 -2.03 4.52 6.11
C GLY A 58 -2.71 3.20 6.54
N ASP A 59 -2.76 2.89 7.83
CA ASP A 59 -3.45 1.71 8.34
C ASP A 59 -4.95 1.75 8.04
N ILE A 60 -5.48 0.61 7.62
CA ILE A 60 -6.92 0.39 7.44
C ILE A 60 -7.34 -0.71 8.40
N ALA A 61 -8.12 -0.34 9.43
CA ALA A 61 -8.52 -1.24 10.50
C ALA A 61 -9.15 -2.54 9.95
N GLY A 62 -8.51 -3.68 10.24
CA GLY A 62 -8.97 -5.00 9.82
C GLY A 62 -8.64 -5.37 8.36
N VAL A 63 -7.99 -4.50 7.60
CA VAL A 63 -7.69 -4.68 6.17
C VAL A 63 -6.20 -4.57 5.85
N LEU A 64 -5.50 -3.55 6.35
CA LEU A 64 -4.12 -3.24 5.98
C LEU A 64 -3.35 -2.65 7.17
N ASP A 65 -2.13 -3.10 7.36
CA ASP A 65 -1.10 -2.51 8.23
C ASP A 65 0.03 -1.96 7.34
N VAL A 66 0.41 -0.70 7.54
CA VAL A 66 1.45 -0.01 6.77
C VAL A 66 2.65 0.27 7.67
N GLN A 67 3.81 -0.24 7.27
CA GLN A 67 5.02 -0.11 8.09
C GLN A 67 6.09 0.69 7.38
N TYR A 68 6.56 1.74 8.04
CA TYR A 68 7.67 2.57 7.57
C TYR A 68 8.95 2.22 8.31
N SER A 69 10.06 2.06 7.60
CA SER A 69 11.34 1.77 8.24
C SER A 69 12.56 2.23 7.44
N GLN A 70 13.65 2.46 8.17
CA GLN A 70 14.99 2.68 7.62
C GLN A 70 15.90 1.50 7.98
N PRO A 71 16.06 0.49 7.10
CA PRO A 71 16.72 -0.77 7.47
C PRO A 71 18.20 -0.65 7.87
N LEU A 72 18.89 0.43 7.50
CA LEU A 72 20.29 0.68 7.88
C LEU A 72 20.47 1.61 9.08
N ALA A 73 19.38 2.08 9.70
CA ALA A 73 19.47 2.91 10.89
C ALA A 73 20.03 2.11 12.07
N ALA A 74 20.83 2.76 12.93
CA ALA A 74 21.41 2.12 14.13
C ALA A 74 20.37 1.69 15.17
N SER A 75 19.17 2.27 15.10
CA SER A 75 18.01 1.96 15.93
C SER A 75 16.76 1.88 15.07
N ALA A 76 15.70 1.24 15.58
CA ALA A 76 14.40 1.21 14.92
C ALA A 76 13.89 2.65 14.69
N THR A 77 13.76 3.01 13.41
CA THR A 77 13.50 4.38 12.97
C THR A 77 12.53 4.35 11.79
N SER A 78 11.53 5.23 11.82
CA SER A 78 10.55 5.41 10.74
C SER A 78 11.14 6.24 9.59
N LEU A 79 10.40 6.39 8.50
CA LEU A 79 10.78 7.29 7.42
C LEU A 79 10.56 8.75 7.83
N ARG A 80 11.25 9.66 7.14
CA ARG A 80 11.10 11.10 7.33
C ARG A 80 10.17 11.70 6.30
N TRP A 81 9.53 12.79 6.68
CA TRP A 81 8.69 13.61 5.81
C TRP A 81 9.44 14.84 5.30
N TRP A 82 9.15 15.29 4.08
CA TRP A 82 9.62 16.57 3.54
C TRP A 82 8.58 17.22 2.63
N SER A 83 8.45 18.54 2.71
CA SER A 83 7.36 19.28 2.09
C SER A 83 7.50 19.52 0.58
N THR A 84 8.66 19.93 0.08
CA THR A 84 8.80 20.52 -1.28
C THR A 84 10.11 20.18 -1.97
N ASN A 85 10.22 20.56 -3.25
CA ASN A 85 11.41 20.45 -4.10
C ASN A 85 11.79 19.02 -4.55
N TYR A 86 10.93 18.04 -4.32
CA TYR A 86 11.06 16.70 -4.93
C TYR A 86 10.32 16.69 -6.27
N ASN A 87 10.84 17.48 -7.23
CA ASN A 87 10.17 17.81 -8.49
C ASN A 87 8.79 18.47 -8.24
N ASN A 88 7.70 17.93 -8.79
CA ASN A 88 6.33 18.41 -8.62
C ASN A 88 5.62 17.81 -7.41
N LEU A 89 6.28 16.93 -6.64
CA LEU A 89 5.69 16.35 -5.44
C LEU A 89 5.70 17.37 -4.29
N TYR A 90 4.62 17.37 -3.53
CA TYR A 90 4.54 17.98 -2.20
C TYR A 90 4.41 16.83 -1.20
N GLY A 91 5.05 16.90 -0.03
CA GLY A 91 4.95 15.85 0.98
C GLY A 91 5.49 14.49 0.51
N VAL A 92 6.76 14.20 0.78
CA VAL A 92 7.39 12.92 0.39
C VAL A 92 7.98 12.19 1.59
N LEU A 93 8.10 10.87 1.46
CA LEU A 93 8.89 10.04 2.37
C LEU A 93 10.33 9.91 1.91
N TRP A 94 11.27 9.95 2.84
CA TRP A 94 12.70 9.74 2.58
C TRP A 94 13.42 9.09 3.77
N ALA A 95 14.66 8.65 3.58
CA ALA A 95 15.48 7.98 4.61
C ALA A 95 16.84 8.65 4.82
N ASP A 96 17.38 8.57 6.03
CA ASP A 96 18.71 9.09 6.34
C ASP A 96 19.81 8.34 5.56
N GLY A 97 21.04 8.86 5.58
CA GLY A 97 22.23 8.17 5.03
C GLY A 97 22.83 8.77 3.76
N GLY A 98 22.28 9.87 3.22
CA GLY A 98 22.82 10.60 2.06
C GLY A 98 22.69 9.87 0.72
N ASP A 99 23.35 10.37 -0.33
CA ASP A 99 23.28 9.82 -1.69
C ASP A 99 24.32 8.71 -1.92
N ASN A 100 24.28 7.69 -1.07
CA ASN A 100 25.20 6.56 -1.12
C ASN A 100 24.49 5.29 -0.57
N PRO A 101 25.13 4.11 -0.59
CA PRO A 101 24.51 2.85 -0.14
C PRO A 101 24.00 2.82 1.30
N ALA A 102 24.37 3.81 2.14
CA ALA A 102 23.87 3.97 3.49
C ALA A 102 22.43 4.50 3.56
N SER A 103 21.87 5.06 2.47
CA SER A 103 20.44 5.40 2.44
C SER A 103 19.59 4.23 1.95
N TYR A 104 18.59 3.89 2.76
CA TYR A 104 17.68 2.78 2.53
C TYR A 104 16.34 3.09 3.19
N ALA A 105 15.32 3.29 2.35
CA ALA A 105 13.94 3.43 2.77
C ALA A 105 13.14 2.18 2.43
N ARG A 106 12.19 1.84 3.30
CA ARG A 106 11.27 0.71 3.13
C ARG A 106 9.87 1.08 3.59
N VAL A 107 8.88 0.70 2.77
CA VAL A 107 7.45 0.70 3.11
C VAL A 107 6.91 -0.71 2.89
N ASP A 108 6.37 -1.33 3.93
CA ASP A 108 5.69 -2.63 3.82
C ASP A 108 4.16 -2.40 3.87
N LEU A 109 3.46 -2.91 2.87
CA LEU A 109 1.99 -2.97 2.79
C LEU A 109 1.54 -4.38 3.16
N VAL A 110 1.06 -4.55 4.40
CA VAL A 110 0.76 -5.86 4.99
C VAL A 110 -0.75 -6.06 5.07
N PRO A 111 -1.38 -6.79 4.11
CA PRO A 111 -2.80 -7.07 4.20
C PRO A 111 -3.07 -7.94 5.43
N LEU A 112 -4.15 -7.62 6.15
CA LEU A 112 -4.62 -8.41 7.26
C LEU A 112 -5.42 -9.62 6.76
N ALA A 113 -5.60 -10.64 7.62
CA ALA A 113 -6.15 -11.93 7.25
C ALA A 113 -7.41 -11.84 6.38
N GLY A 114 -7.45 -12.64 5.31
CA GLY A 114 -8.55 -12.64 4.34
C GLY A 114 -8.51 -11.49 3.34
N HIS A 115 -7.40 -10.74 3.23
CA HIS A 115 -7.21 -9.70 2.21
C HIS A 115 -5.95 -9.92 1.38
N SER A 116 -5.93 -9.30 0.21
CA SER A 116 -4.76 -9.13 -0.65
C SER A 116 -4.58 -7.66 -1.00
N ILE A 117 -3.36 -7.31 -1.40
CA ILE A 117 -2.98 -5.98 -1.85
C ILE A 117 -2.58 -6.04 -3.32
N THR A 118 -3.02 -5.07 -4.12
CA THR A 118 -2.50 -4.81 -5.46
C THR A 118 -1.89 -3.41 -5.49
N LEU A 119 -0.58 -3.32 -5.67
CA LEU A 119 0.13 -2.06 -5.87
C LEU A 119 0.01 -1.64 -7.33
N THR A 120 -0.71 -0.55 -7.58
CA THR A 120 -0.98 -0.03 -8.92
C THR A 120 0.15 0.87 -9.39
N SER A 121 0.46 1.90 -8.61
CA SER A 121 1.50 2.88 -8.96
C SER A 121 2.11 3.54 -7.73
N LEU A 122 3.23 4.21 -7.94
CA LEU A 122 3.84 5.13 -6.98
C LEU A 122 4.64 6.20 -7.73
N ASP A 123 4.91 7.32 -7.08
CA ASP A 123 5.77 8.37 -7.59
C ASP A 123 7.09 8.44 -6.82
N LEU A 124 8.19 8.68 -7.53
CA LEU A 124 9.45 9.11 -6.93
C LEU A 124 9.87 10.47 -7.50
N GLY A 125 10.25 11.39 -6.61
CA GLY A 125 10.85 12.68 -6.94
C GLY A 125 12.28 12.77 -6.43
N ALA A 126 13.06 13.68 -7.01
CA ALA A 126 14.45 13.94 -6.65
C ALA A 126 14.66 15.38 -6.15
N TYR A 127 15.13 15.51 -4.92
CA TYR A 127 15.51 16.77 -4.30
C TYR A 127 16.85 17.29 -4.84
N SER A 128 17.01 18.56 -5.19
CA SER A 128 16.08 19.69 -5.15
C SER A 128 15.75 20.08 -6.60
N LEU A 129 14.74 19.45 -7.20
CA LEU A 129 14.40 19.58 -8.63
C LEU A 129 15.53 19.10 -9.56
N THR A 130 16.21 18.02 -9.17
CA THR A 130 17.38 17.48 -9.90
C THR A 130 17.06 16.11 -10.53
N THR A 131 18.10 15.41 -10.97
CA THR A 131 18.05 13.99 -11.34
C THR A 131 19.00 13.20 -10.46
N ARG A 132 18.57 12.06 -9.92
CA ARG A 132 19.38 11.19 -9.06
C ARG A 132 19.24 9.73 -9.43
N GLY A 133 20.34 9.01 -9.43
CA GLY A 133 20.32 7.55 -9.55
C GLY A 133 19.77 6.93 -8.27
N THR A 134 18.80 6.04 -8.39
CA THR A 134 18.28 5.25 -7.27
C THR A 134 18.01 3.83 -7.73
N ASP A 135 17.98 2.93 -6.76
CA ASP A 135 17.44 1.59 -6.94
C ASP A 135 16.03 1.61 -6.36
N LEU A 136 15.02 1.16 -7.10
CA LEU A 136 13.65 0.91 -6.63
C LEU A 136 13.35 -0.57 -6.82
N LYS A 137 12.89 -1.24 -5.77
CA LYS A 137 12.53 -2.65 -5.80
C LYS A 137 11.20 -2.89 -5.10
N VAL A 138 10.46 -3.88 -5.57
CA VAL A 138 9.26 -4.37 -4.89
C VAL A 138 9.37 -5.87 -4.70
N PHE A 139 9.11 -6.33 -3.47
CA PHE A 139 9.16 -7.74 -3.09
C PHE A 139 7.80 -8.24 -2.60
N ASP A 140 7.54 -9.52 -2.83
CA ASP A 140 6.47 -10.24 -2.14
C ASP A 140 6.89 -10.56 -0.70
N LEU A 141 6.07 -10.22 0.30
CA LEU A 141 6.41 -10.43 1.70
C LEU A 141 6.38 -11.91 2.14
N GLY A 142 5.60 -12.76 1.46
CA GLY A 142 5.47 -14.17 1.83
C GLY A 142 6.63 -15.04 1.37
N SER A 143 7.10 -14.79 0.14
CA SER A 143 8.17 -15.54 -0.52
C SER A 143 9.51 -14.81 -0.55
N ASN A 144 9.52 -13.50 -0.25
CA ASN A 144 10.66 -12.61 -0.45
C ASN A 144 11.16 -12.55 -1.91
N ALA A 145 10.30 -12.91 -2.86
CA ALA A 145 10.61 -12.83 -4.30
C ALA A 145 10.63 -11.37 -4.76
N GLU A 146 11.65 -10.99 -5.54
CA GLU A 146 11.67 -9.70 -6.23
C GLU A 146 10.64 -9.74 -7.37
N LEU A 147 9.62 -8.90 -7.28
CA LEU A 147 8.56 -8.78 -8.27
C LEU A 147 8.80 -7.66 -9.27
N TYR A 148 9.57 -6.64 -8.86
CA TYR A 148 9.93 -5.50 -9.69
C TYR A 148 11.28 -4.93 -9.29
N SER A 149 11.99 -4.40 -10.28
CA SER A 149 13.29 -3.77 -10.12
C SER A 149 13.51 -2.67 -11.13
N PHE A 150 13.99 -1.54 -10.65
CA PHE A 150 14.42 -0.40 -11.44
C PHE A 150 15.73 0.12 -10.85
N VAL A 151 16.69 0.39 -11.73
CA VAL A 151 17.94 1.09 -11.39
C VAL A 151 18.13 2.16 -12.44
N GLY A 152 18.13 3.42 -12.02
CA GLY A 152 18.21 4.50 -12.98
C GLY A 152 17.91 5.89 -12.40
N PRO A 153 17.87 6.89 -13.28
CA PRO A 153 17.59 8.27 -12.89
C PRO A 153 16.11 8.46 -12.50
N VAL A 154 15.89 9.12 -11.37
CA VAL A 154 14.62 9.70 -10.93
C VAL A 154 14.74 11.22 -10.97
N GLY A 155 13.67 11.89 -11.39
CA GLY A 155 13.62 13.31 -11.69
C GLY A 155 14.24 13.64 -13.04
N ASN A 156 13.86 14.79 -13.62
CA ASN A 156 14.33 15.24 -14.94
C ASN A 156 15.17 16.53 -14.90
N GLY A 157 15.71 16.92 -13.74
CA GLY A 157 16.40 18.20 -13.59
C GLY A 157 15.48 19.42 -13.66
N SER A 158 14.17 19.20 -13.53
CA SER A 158 13.11 20.20 -13.56
C SER A 158 11.97 19.77 -12.64
N ILE A 159 10.74 20.15 -12.94
CA ILE A 159 9.57 19.90 -12.08
C ILE A 159 8.96 18.51 -12.22
N SER A 160 9.44 17.59 -13.07
CA SER A 160 8.71 16.31 -13.25
C SER A 160 9.32 15.18 -12.43
N ALA A 161 8.51 14.62 -11.51
CA ALA A 161 8.75 13.35 -10.85
C ALA A 161 8.51 12.17 -11.82
N ASN A 162 8.93 10.98 -11.41
CA ASN A 162 8.72 9.73 -12.15
C ASN A 162 7.56 8.94 -11.54
N THR A 163 6.58 8.58 -12.36
CA THR A 163 5.52 7.64 -11.99
C THR A 163 5.89 6.22 -12.44
N PHE A 164 5.80 5.27 -11.52
CA PHE A 164 6.02 3.85 -11.76
C PHE A 164 4.69 3.12 -11.76
N ASN A 165 4.32 2.49 -12.87
CA ASN A 165 3.11 1.69 -13.01
C ASN A 165 3.48 0.21 -12.88
N LEU A 166 2.96 -0.46 -11.86
CA LEU A 166 3.50 -1.74 -11.36
C LEU A 166 2.51 -2.90 -11.54
N GLY A 167 1.25 -2.74 -11.11
CA GLY A 167 0.21 -3.77 -11.22
C GLY A 167 0.54 -5.08 -10.47
N LEU A 168 1.27 -4.99 -9.36
CA LEU A 168 1.76 -6.14 -8.60
C LEU A 168 0.74 -6.55 -7.53
N THR A 169 0.50 -7.84 -7.34
CA THR A 169 -0.49 -8.33 -6.35
C THR A 169 0.13 -9.36 -5.41
N SER A 170 -0.22 -9.29 -4.13
CA SER A 170 0.16 -10.29 -3.13
C SER A 170 -0.92 -10.49 -2.07
N THR A 171 -1.09 -11.74 -1.62
CA THR A 171 -1.90 -12.10 -0.45
C THR A 171 -1.12 -12.04 0.86
N ALA A 172 0.22 -12.01 0.80
CA ALA A 172 1.09 -11.89 1.96
C ALA A 172 1.55 -10.44 2.21
N GLY A 173 1.44 -9.60 1.18
CA GLY A 173 1.79 -8.18 1.20
C GLY A 173 2.97 -7.86 0.31
N LEU A 174 3.22 -6.56 0.16
CA LEU A 174 4.23 -6.02 -0.75
C LEU A 174 5.18 -5.12 0.02
N ARG A 175 6.48 -5.27 -0.25
CA ARG A 175 7.55 -4.44 0.30
C ARG A 175 8.11 -3.55 -0.80
N ILE A 176 8.00 -2.24 -0.63
CA ILE A 176 8.56 -1.22 -1.51
C ILE A 176 9.88 -0.74 -0.89
N GLU A 177 10.94 -0.74 -1.68
CA GLU A 177 12.27 -0.32 -1.23
C GLU A 177 12.91 0.62 -2.23
N TRP A 178 13.54 1.68 -1.74
CA TRP A 178 14.46 2.47 -2.55
C TRP A 178 15.75 2.81 -1.81
N ARG A 179 16.85 2.83 -2.56
CA ARG A 179 18.23 2.87 -2.03
C ARG A 179 19.19 3.64 -2.93
N ASN A 180 20.40 3.90 -2.42
CA ASN A 180 21.49 4.58 -3.13
C ASN A 180 21.21 6.04 -3.50
N SER A 181 20.09 6.62 -3.04
CA SER A 181 19.80 8.05 -2.94
C SER A 181 18.51 8.28 -2.16
N ALA A 182 18.11 7.37 -1.26
CA ALA A 182 16.84 7.48 -0.53
C ALA A 182 16.76 8.70 0.41
N TYR A 183 17.88 9.40 0.60
CA TYR A 183 17.96 10.70 1.27
C TYR A 183 17.39 11.84 0.42
N ASN A 184 17.76 11.90 -0.86
CA ASN A 184 17.28 12.94 -1.77
C ASN A 184 16.32 12.41 -2.84
N VAL A 185 15.92 11.15 -2.78
CA VAL A 185 14.82 10.59 -3.57
C VAL A 185 13.68 10.28 -2.62
N GLY A 186 12.55 10.91 -2.89
CA GLY A 186 11.36 10.87 -2.05
C GLY A 186 10.23 10.13 -2.72
N LEU A 187 9.44 9.41 -1.94
CA LEU A 187 8.29 8.64 -2.39
C LEU A 187 6.97 9.32 -1.99
N ASP A 188 6.00 9.31 -2.90
CA ASP A 188 4.63 9.79 -2.67
C ASP A 188 3.63 9.07 -3.60
N ASN A 189 2.33 9.34 -3.42
CA ASN A 189 1.23 8.84 -4.25
C ASN A 189 1.24 7.33 -4.46
N VAL A 190 1.39 6.54 -3.38
CA VAL A 190 1.33 5.08 -3.48
C VAL A 190 -0.13 4.65 -3.66
N VAL A 191 -0.50 4.31 -4.89
CA VAL A 191 -1.86 3.89 -5.25
C VAL A 191 -1.96 2.38 -5.16
N PHE A 192 -2.93 1.89 -4.39
CA PHE A 192 -3.15 0.46 -4.21
C PHE A 192 -4.62 0.09 -4.10
N LEU A 193 -4.89 -1.20 -4.23
CA LEU A 193 -6.21 -1.81 -4.04
C LEU A 193 -6.08 -2.87 -2.96
N THR A 194 -7.01 -2.88 -2.00
CA THR A 194 -7.21 -4.02 -1.10
C THR A 194 -8.43 -4.80 -1.55
N SER A 195 -8.36 -6.13 -1.54
CA SER A 195 -9.49 -6.97 -1.90
C SER A 195 -9.60 -8.15 -0.95
N ALA A 196 -10.83 -8.49 -0.55
CA ALA A 196 -11.06 -9.70 0.21
C ALA A 196 -10.70 -10.95 -0.61
N VAL A 197 -10.01 -11.90 0.02
CA VAL A 197 -9.64 -13.20 -0.52
C VAL A 197 -10.69 -14.20 -0.02
N PRO A 198 -11.46 -14.85 -0.92
CA PRO A 198 -12.47 -15.81 -0.51
C PRO A 198 -11.87 -17.00 0.24
N GLU A 199 -12.32 -17.20 1.48
CA GLU A 199 -11.96 -18.41 2.22
C GLU A 199 -12.62 -19.64 1.57
N PRO A 200 -11.86 -20.70 1.23
CA PRO A 200 -12.39 -21.89 0.55
C PRO A 200 -13.57 -22.55 1.28
N ALA A 201 -13.57 -22.50 2.62
CA ALA A 201 -14.64 -23.07 3.44
C ALA A 201 -15.98 -22.35 3.25
N ASN A 202 -15.97 -21.03 3.06
CA ASN A 202 -17.19 -20.23 2.85
C ASN A 202 -17.77 -20.50 1.46
N ALA A 203 -16.92 -20.67 0.45
CA ALA A 203 -17.34 -21.09 -0.88
C ALA A 203 -17.95 -22.50 -0.87
N ALA A 204 -17.32 -23.44 -0.16
CA ALA A 204 -17.81 -24.80 -0.02
C ALA A 204 -19.16 -24.87 0.71
N LEU A 205 -19.35 -24.09 1.79
CA LEU A 205 -20.62 -23.99 2.51
C LEU A 205 -21.72 -23.35 1.67
N ALA A 206 -21.41 -22.31 0.89
CA ALA A 206 -22.36 -21.71 -0.05
C ALA A 206 -22.79 -22.70 -1.13
N LEU A 207 -21.85 -23.45 -1.71
CA LEU A 207 -22.13 -24.51 -2.68
C LEU A 207 -22.93 -25.66 -2.07
N ALA A 208 -22.62 -26.07 -0.84
CA ALA A 208 -23.38 -27.07 -0.11
C ALA A 208 -24.83 -26.60 0.17
N GLY A 209 -25.00 -25.35 0.58
CA GLY A 209 -26.32 -24.73 0.76
C GLY A 209 -27.12 -24.70 -0.55
N LEU A 210 -26.48 -24.35 -1.66
CA LEU A 210 -27.10 -24.38 -2.99
C LEU A 210 -27.50 -25.79 -3.42
N ALA A 211 -26.67 -26.80 -3.16
CA ALA A 211 -26.97 -28.19 -3.48
C ALA A 211 -28.19 -28.69 -2.69
N VAL A 212 -28.30 -28.34 -1.41
CA VAL A 212 -29.47 -28.70 -0.57
C VAL A 212 -30.74 -28.01 -1.08
N LEU A 213 -30.67 -26.72 -1.41
CA LEU A 213 -31.81 -25.97 -1.96
C LEU A 213 -32.27 -26.53 -3.32
N GLY A 214 -31.34 -26.87 -4.20
CA GLY A 214 -31.62 -27.50 -5.48
C GLY A 214 -32.30 -28.86 -5.34
N ALA A 215 -31.81 -29.71 -4.43
CA ALA A 215 -32.41 -31.01 -4.14
C ALA A 215 -33.82 -30.89 -3.55
N ALA A 216 -34.06 -29.92 -2.66
CA ALA A 216 -35.37 -29.67 -2.08
C ALA A 216 -36.39 -29.16 -3.12
N ALA A 217 -35.96 -28.29 -4.04
CA ALA A 217 -36.82 -27.80 -5.13
C ALA A 217 -37.16 -28.89 -6.15
N ALA A 218 -36.21 -29.78 -6.47
CA ALA A 218 -36.44 -30.92 -7.36
C ALA A 218 -37.48 -31.90 -6.77
N ARG A 219 -37.39 -32.20 -5.47
CA ARG A 219 -38.37 -33.07 -4.78
C ARG A 219 -39.80 -32.50 -4.79
N ARG A 220 -39.96 -31.18 -4.73
CA ARG A 220 -41.29 -30.52 -4.78
C ARG A 220 -41.91 -30.46 -6.18
N ARG A 221 -41.14 -30.75 -7.24
CA ARG A 221 -41.66 -30.82 -8.62
C ARG A 221 -42.00 -32.24 -9.07
N ALA A 222 -41.48 -33.26 -8.39
CA ALA A 222 -41.65 -34.66 -8.72
C ALA A 222 -42.79 -35.35 -7.94
N GLY A 223 -43.47 -34.63 -7.04
CA GLY A 223 -44.69 -35.07 -6.35
C GLY A 223 -45.80 -34.06 -6.56
#